data_AF-A0A5A9PI03-F1
#
_entry.id   AF-A0A5A9PI03-F1
#
_cell.length_a   1.000
_cell.length_b   1.000
_cell.length_c   1.000
_cell.angle_alpha   90.00
_cell.angle_beta   90.00
_cell.angle_gamma   90.00
#
_symmetry.space_group_name_H-M   'P 1'
#
loop_
_entity.id
_entity.type
_entity.pdbx_description
1 polymer ?
#
loop_
_entity_poly.entity_id
_entity_poly.type
_entity_poly.pdbx_seq_one_letter_code
_entity_poly.pdbx_strand_id
1 'polypeptide(L)'
;MWDQIRVDHGKEFFLTLFMREILAGHRMNTATPPYRQTTSTKNHRIERIWPEINNRVNYPLKEALVQLVDQELIDMDSNLTRYCVSNLVCQLCHLGISRVVEAWNNHRIPGKGIPNQIAQGGCAKKISAALLPHGTEAADLYMNTLGSSLTRVSAFGTDPFTSEHEKATVEQLFSEKWPDITYLLNNTVNKNFLPFKEALVCLVNLTQRYS
;
A
#
# COMPACT_ATOMS: atom_id res chain seq x y z
N MET A 1 -0.95 18.64 -8.37
CA MET A 1 -0.91 18.88 -6.92
C MET A 1 -2.33 19.07 -6.43
N TRP A 2 -2.74 18.47 -5.31
CA TRP A 2 -4.08 18.68 -4.74
C TRP A 2 -4.29 20.14 -4.32
N ASP A 3 -5.52 20.58 -4.08
CA ASP A 3 -5.82 21.93 -3.55
C ASP A 3 -5.94 21.99 -2.03
N GLN A 4 -6.46 20.92 -1.41
CA GLN A 4 -6.43 20.74 0.03
C GLN A 4 -6.31 19.25 0.33
N ILE A 5 -5.36 18.88 1.20
CA ILE A 5 -5.28 17.53 1.75
C ILE A 5 -6.16 17.46 2.99
N ARG A 6 -6.95 16.40 3.14
CA ARG A 6 -7.75 16.16 4.34
C ARG A 6 -7.35 14.84 4.97
N VAL A 7 -6.94 14.92 6.23
CA VAL A 7 -6.46 13.78 7.02
C VAL A 7 -7.03 13.88 8.42
N ASP A 8 -6.84 12.85 9.24
CA ASP A 8 -7.12 12.96 10.65
C ASP A 8 -5.93 13.56 11.43
N HIS A 9 -5.95 13.42 12.76
CA HIS A 9 -4.88 13.89 13.63
C HIS A 9 -3.75 12.86 13.83
N GLY A 10 -3.72 11.80 13.02
CA GLY A 10 -2.68 10.79 13.00
C GLY A 10 -1.29 11.38 12.74
N LYS A 11 -0.28 10.81 13.40
CA LYS A 11 1.12 11.25 13.26
C LYS A 11 1.75 10.79 11.95
N GLU A 12 1.21 9.74 11.35
CA GLU A 12 1.61 9.19 10.05
C GLU A 12 1.54 10.22 8.91
N PHE A 13 0.74 11.28 9.06
CA PHE A 13 0.58 12.33 8.05
C PHE A 13 1.58 13.48 8.18
N PHE A 14 2.39 13.55 9.24
CA PHE A 14 3.22 14.73 9.53
C PHE A 14 4.14 15.14 8.39
N LEU A 15 4.81 14.17 7.75
CA LEU A 15 5.67 14.45 6.61
C LEU A 15 4.87 14.98 5.40
N THR A 16 3.70 14.41 5.13
CA THR A 16 2.80 14.88 4.08
C THR A 16 2.31 16.30 4.36
N LEU A 17 1.90 16.61 5.58
CA LEU A 17 1.42 17.94 5.97
C LEU A 17 2.52 18.99 5.89
N PHE A 18 3.74 18.64 6.30
CA PHE A 18 4.90 19.51 6.19
C PHE A 18 5.23 19.86 4.73
N MET A 19 5.38 18.84 3.87
CA MET A 19 5.63 19.07 2.45
C MET A 19 4.50 19.87 1.81
N ARG A 20 3.29 19.71 2.32
CA ARG A 20 2.11 20.41 1.85
C ARG A 20 2.12 21.91 2.18
N GLU A 21 2.69 22.30 3.32
CA GLU A 21 2.91 23.70 3.68
C GLU A 21 3.98 24.36 2.82
N ILE A 22 5.13 23.69 2.63
CA ILE A 22 6.21 24.17 1.75
C ILE A 22 5.68 24.49 0.35
N LEU A 23 4.77 23.64 -0.13
CA LEU A 23 4.23 23.73 -1.48
C LEU A 23 2.93 24.54 -1.57
N ALA A 24 2.51 25.21 -0.49
CA ALA A 24 1.21 25.87 -0.41
C ALA A 24 1.00 26.95 -1.50
N GLY A 25 2.06 27.67 -1.88
CA GLY A 25 2.04 28.69 -2.93
C GLY A 25 1.88 28.14 -4.35
N HIS A 26 2.16 26.85 -4.57
CA HIS A 26 2.07 26.20 -5.88
C HIS A 26 0.67 25.62 -6.18
N ARG A 27 -0.27 25.73 -5.25
CA ARG A 27 -1.66 25.24 -5.41
C ARG A 27 -2.48 26.11 -6.37
N MET A 28 -3.61 25.57 -6.87
CA MET A 28 -4.54 26.37 -7.69
C MET A 28 -5.31 27.34 -6.81
N ASN A 29 -5.89 26.82 -5.74
CA ASN A 29 -6.64 27.63 -4.78
C ASN A 29 -5.80 27.91 -3.53
N THR A 30 -5.20 29.09 -3.45
CA THR A 30 -4.42 29.54 -2.29
C THR A 30 -5.27 30.18 -1.18
N ALA A 31 -6.55 30.48 -1.43
CA ALA A 31 -7.45 31.09 -0.45
C ALA A 31 -7.88 30.13 0.66
N THR A 32 -7.73 28.82 0.43
CA THR A 32 -8.00 27.78 1.43
C THR A 32 -6.70 27.29 2.06
N PRO A 33 -6.70 26.82 3.32
CA PRO A 33 -5.53 26.19 3.92
C PRO A 33 -5.05 24.97 3.12
N PRO A 34 -3.73 24.72 3.06
CA PRO A 34 -3.14 23.68 2.23
C PRO A 34 -3.52 22.27 2.69
N TYR A 35 -3.84 22.09 3.96
CA TYR A 35 -4.48 20.90 4.51
C TYR A 35 -5.54 21.23 5.57
N ARG A 36 -6.34 20.24 5.93
CA ARG A 36 -7.27 20.30 7.06
C ARG A 36 -7.23 18.98 7.82
N GLN A 37 -6.95 19.06 9.12
CA GLN A 37 -7.08 17.93 10.03
C GLN A 37 -8.48 17.91 10.64
N THR A 38 -9.07 16.73 10.73
CA THR A 38 -10.37 16.50 11.38
C THR A 38 -10.32 15.26 12.25
N THR A 39 -11.28 15.06 13.16
CA THR A 39 -11.40 13.75 13.82
C THR A 39 -11.75 12.68 12.79
N SER A 40 -11.31 11.43 13.00
CA SER A 40 -11.61 10.29 12.11
C SER A 40 -13.12 10.15 11.87
N THR A 41 -13.92 10.36 12.91
CA THR A 41 -15.40 10.38 12.86
C THR A 41 -15.98 11.41 11.90
N LYS A 42 -15.22 12.44 11.49
CA LYS A 42 -15.67 13.50 10.58
C LYS A 42 -15.14 13.32 9.14
N ASN A 43 -14.29 12.33 8.87
CA ASN A 43 -13.74 12.07 7.52
C ASN A 43 -14.61 11.11 6.68
N HIS A 44 -15.93 11.29 6.74
CA HIS A 44 -16.93 10.31 6.25
C HIS A 44 -16.78 9.82 4.81
N ARG A 45 -16.05 10.51 3.93
CA ARG A 45 -15.86 10.06 2.54
C ARG A 45 -14.74 9.03 2.43
N ILE A 46 -13.60 9.26 3.06
CA ILE A 46 -12.49 8.31 3.08
C ILE A 46 -12.83 7.12 3.98
N GLU A 47 -13.54 7.35 5.08
CA GLU A 47 -14.01 6.26 5.94
C GLU A 47 -14.94 5.26 5.23
N ARG A 48 -15.53 5.62 4.08
CA ARG A 48 -16.36 4.68 3.29
C ARG A 48 -15.54 3.74 2.41
N ILE A 49 -14.33 4.12 1.99
CA ILE A 49 -13.52 3.26 1.13
C ILE A 49 -12.80 2.18 1.94
N TRP A 50 -12.49 2.46 3.20
CA TRP A 50 -11.77 1.51 4.05
C TRP A 50 -12.53 0.20 4.30
N PRO A 51 -13.84 0.19 4.62
CA PRO A 51 -14.62 -1.05 4.67
C PRO A 51 -14.56 -1.86 3.38
N GLU A 52 -14.58 -1.21 2.22
CA GLU A 52 -14.48 -1.91 0.92
C GLU A 52 -13.12 -2.54 0.71
N ILE A 53 -12.03 -1.82 0.99
CA ILE A 53 -10.67 -2.36 0.91
C ILE A 53 -10.51 -3.51 1.91
N ASN A 54 -11.00 -3.34 3.13
CA ASN A 54 -10.90 -4.37 4.16
C ASN A 54 -11.65 -5.64 3.78
N ASN A 55 -12.91 -5.52 3.36
CA ASN A 55 -13.73 -6.69 3.01
C ASN A 55 -13.25 -7.41 1.75
N ARG A 56 -12.76 -6.67 0.74
CA ARG A 56 -12.40 -7.25 -0.56
C ARG A 56 -10.94 -7.68 -0.66
N VAL A 57 -10.06 -7.13 0.17
CA VAL A 57 -8.60 -7.36 0.09
C VAL A 57 -8.04 -7.85 1.42
N ASN A 58 -8.14 -7.05 2.48
CA ASN A 58 -7.38 -7.32 3.71
C ASN A 58 -7.90 -8.54 4.46
N TYR A 59 -9.22 -8.65 4.67
CA TYR A 59 -9.79 -9.75 5.45
C TYR A 59 -9.61 -11.12 4.79
N PRO A 60 -9.85 -11.31 3.49
CA PRO A 60 -9.58 -12.59 2.84
C PRO A 60 -8.11 -13.04 2.98
N LEU A 61 -7.15 -12.14 2.75
CA LEU A 61 -5.73 -12.44 2.89
C LEU A 61 -5.35 -12.73 4.34
N LYS A 62 -5.86 -11.92 5.28
CA LYS A 62 -5.64 -12.12 6.72
C LYS A 62 -6.19 -13.46 7.19
N GLU A 63 -7.38 -13.85 6.75
CA GLU A 63 -7.99 -15.13 7.11
C GLU A 63 -7.16 -16.31 6.60
N ALA A 64 -6.68 -16.25 5.34
CA ALA A 64 -5.81 -17.27 4.79
C ALA A 64 -4.48 -17.41 5.56
N LEU A 65 -3.89 -16.27 5.98
CA LEU A 65 -2.68 -16.23 6.81
C LEU A 65 -2.91 -16.80 8.20
N VAL A 66 -4.00 -16.40 8.88
CA VAL A 66 -4.35 -16.91 10.21
C VAL A 66 -4.48 -18.43 10.16
N GLN A 67 -5.13 -18.99 9.13
CA GLN A 67 -5.21 -20.44 9.00
C GLN A 67 -3.86 -21.13 8.78
N LEU A 68 -2.87 -20.48 8.15
CA LEU A 68 -1.53 -21.05 8.01
C LEU A 68 -0.80 -21.09 9.35
N VAL A 69 -0.95 -20.04 10.16
CA VAL A 69 -0.37 -19.96 11.50
C VAL A 69 -1.04 -21.00 12.41
N ASP A 70 -2.39 -21.06 12.41
CA ASP A 70 -3.16 -22.01 13.23
C ASP A 70 -2.87 -23.48 12.86
N GLN A 71 -2.47 -23.73 11.60
CA GLN A 71 -2.07 -25.05 11.10
C GLN A 71 -0.57 -25.33 11.27
N GLU A 72 0.17 -24.42 11.91
CA GLU A 72 1.63 -24.50 12.12
C GLU A 72 2.42 -24.67 10.81
N LEU A 73 1.87 -24.21 9.68
CA LEU A 73 2.51 -24.31 8.36
C LEU A 73 3.52 -23.19 8.11
N ILE A 74 3.42 -22.09 8.87
CA ILE A 74 4.37 -20.98 8.84
C ILE A 74 4.67 -20.52 10.26
N ASP A 75 5.91 -20.14 10.51
CA ASP A 75 6.37 -19.55 11.77
C ASP A 75 6.58 -18.04 11.62
N MET A 76 5.72 -17.22 12.23
CA MET A 76 5.79 -15.76 12.16
C MET A 76 6.85 -15.14 13.08
N ASP A 77 7.51 -15.92 13.94
CA ASP A 77 8.67 -15.45 14.70
C ASP A 77 9.93 -15.43 13.82
N SER A 78 10.03 -16.37 12.88
CA SER A 78 11.07 -16.41 11.85
C SER A 78 11.07 -15.14 10.99
N ASN A 79 12.24 -14.50 10.89
CA ASN A 79 12.43 -13.32 10.04
C ASN A 79 12.26 -13.66 8.55
N LEU A 80 12.72 -14.83 8.11
CA LEU A 80 12.57 -15.30 6.73
C LEU A 80 11.10 -15.46 6.36
N THR A 81 10.30 -16.10 7.22
CA THR A 81 8.86 -16.24 7.00
C THR A 81 8.19 -14.87 6.93
N ARG A 82 8.50 -13.95 7.85
CA ARG A 82 7.96 -12.58 7.82
C ARG A 82 8.31 -11.85 6.53
N TYR A 83 9.54 -12.03 6.02
CA TYR A 83 9.95 -11.50 4.73
C TYR A 83 9.10 -12.07 3.59
N CYS A 84 8.96 -13.41 3.50
CA CYS A 84 8.17 -14.07 2.45
C CYS A 84 6.68 -13.66 2.51
N VAL A 85 6.10 -13.62 3.71
CA VAL A 85 4.73 -13.15 3.96
C VAL A 85 4.57 -11.72 3.49
N SER A 86 5.46 -10.82 3.91
CA SER A 86 5.41 -9.41 3.52
C SER A 86 5.53 -9.27 2.00
N ASN A 87 6.48 -9.96 1.38
CA ASN A 87 6.71 -9.90 -0.06
C ASN A 87 5.45 -10.32 -0.85
N LEU A 88 4.94 -11.53 -0.61
CA LEU A 88 3.80 -12.05 -1.36
C LEU A 88 2.51 -11.26 -1.06
N VAL A 89 2.22 -11.01 0.21
CA VAL A 89 0.97 -10.36 0.62
C VAL A 89 0.94 -8.90 0.16
N CYS A 90 2.06 -8.17 0.18
CA CYS A 90 2.10 -6.81 -0.37
C CYS A 90 1.77 -6.79 -1.87
N GLN A 91 2.26 -7.75 -2.65
CA GLN A 91 1.94 -7.85 -4.07
C GLN A 91 0.44 -8.13 -4.28
N LEU A 92 -0.14 -9.09 -3.53
CA LEU A 92 -1.56 -9.40 -3.62
C LEU A 92 -2.45 -8.25 -3.15
N CYS A 93 -2.05 -7.54 -2.09
CA CYS A 93 -2.72 -6.32 -1.62
C CYS A 93 -2.68 -5.22 -2.68
N HIS A 94 -1.52 -5.00 -3.33
CA HIS A 94 -1.39 -4.00 -4.38
C HIS A 94 -2.33 -4.31 -5.57
N LEU A 95 -2.38 -5.57 -5.99
CA LEU A 95 -3.30 -6.05 -7.02
C LEU A 95 -4.76 -5.85 -6.61
N GLY A 96 -5.12 -6.26 -5.39
CA GLY A 96 -6.48 -6.13 -4.87
C GLY A 96 -6.93 -4.68 -4.75
N ILE A 97 -6.10 -3.81 -4.19
CA ILE A 97 -6.38 -2.37 -4.06
C ILE A 97 -6.54 -1.73 -5.44
N SER A 98 -5.68 -2.06 -6.40
CA SER A 98 -5.78 -1.54 -7.78
C SER A 98 -7.13 -1.87 -8.41
N ARG A 99 -7.61 -3.11 -8.25
CA ARG A 99 -8.94 -3.53 -8.73
C ARG A 99 -10.08 -2.82 -8.03
N VAL A 100 -9.99 -2.64 -6.71
CA VAL A 100 -11.00 -1.91 -5.93
C VAL A 100 -11.07 -0.47 -6.40
N VAL A 101 -9.92 0.20 -6.58
CA VAL A 101 -9.85 1.59 -7.06
C VAL A 101 -10.41 1.73 -8.47
N GLU A 102 -10.07 0.81 -9.37
CA GLU A 102 -10.60 0.79 -10.73
C GLU A 102 -12.13 0.65 -10.75
N ALA A 103 -12.66 -0.36 -10.05
CA ALA A 103 -14.10 -0.57 -9.95
C ALA A 103 -14.81 0.64 -9.28
N TRP A 104 -14.19 1.17 -8.23
CA TRP A 104 -14.71 2.33 -7.50
C TRP A 104 -14.71 3.61 -8.34
N ASN A 105 -13.81 3.78 -9.31
CA ASN A 105 -13.81 4.98 -10.14
C ASN A 105 -14.64 4.84 -11.42
N ASN A 106 -14.99 3.61 -11.80
CA ASN A 106 -15.81 3.31 -12.99
C ASN A 106 -17.30 3.07 -12.68
N HIS A 107 -17.71 2.96 -11.41
CA HIS A 107 -19.13 2.81 -11.09
C HIS A 107 -19.93 4.09 -11.41
N ARG A 108 -21.20 3.92 -11.79
CA ARG A 108 -22.11 5.04 -12.02
C ARG A 108 -22.73 5.50 -10.70
N ILE A 109 -22.59 6.78 -10.38
CA ILE A 109 -23.27 7.42 -9.25
C ILE A 109 -24.59 8.04 -9.77
N PRO A 110 -25.76 7.62 -9.25
CA PRO A 110 -27.05 8.20 -9.62
C PRO A 110 -27.05 9.72 -9.49
N GLY A 111 -27.50 10.41 -10.55
CA GLY A 111 -27.54 11.88 -10.59
C GLY A 111 -26.20 12.59 -10.72
N LYS A 112 -25.06 11.89 -10.75
CA LYS A 112 -23.72 12.51 -10.91
C LYS A 112 -22.94 12.00 -12.12
N GLY A 113 -23.07 10.73 -12.49
CA GLY A 113 -22.29 10.10 -13.56
C GLY A 113 -21.17 9.20 -13.06
N ILE A 114 -20.18 8.91 -13.90
CA ILE A 114 -19.04 8.04 -13.58
C ILE A 114 -17.85 8.91 -13.14
N PRO A 115 -17.24 8.66 -11.96
CA PRO A 115 -16.13 9.46 -11.45
C PRO A 115 -14.99 9.69 -12.46
N ASN A 116 -14.53 8.65 -13.13
CA ASN A 116 -13.48 8.77 -14.14
C ASN A 116 -13.88 9.68 -15.31
N GLN A 117 -15.14 9.67 -15.74
CA GLN A 117 -15.64 10.56 -16.80
C GLN A 117 -15.72 12.00 -16.32
N ILE A 118 -16.20 12.23 -15.09
CA ILE A 118 -16.27 13.57 -14.48
C ILE A 118 -14.85 14.15 -14.31
N ALA A 119 -13.86 13.31 -14.02
CA ALA A 119 -12.49 13.72 -13.76
C ALA A 119 -11.63 13.95 -15.02
N GLN A 120 -12.13 13.67 -16.24
CA GLN A 120 -11.34 13.77 -17.49
C GLN A 120 -10.74 15.17 -17.72
N GLY A 121 -11.40 16.24 -17.24
CA GLY A 121 -10.87 17.61 -17.31
C GLY A 121 -9.63 17.86 -16.46
N GLY A 122 -9.33 16.98 -15.51
CA GLY A 122 -8.14 17.00 -14.67
C GLY A 122 -7.93 18.30 -13.88
N CYS A 123 -6.69 18.50 -13.41
CA CYS A 123 -6.22 19.76 -12.85
C CYS A 123 -5.18 20.37 -13.80
N ALA A 124 -5.46 21.57 -14.30
CA ALA A 124 -4.63 22.24 -15.30
C ALA A 124 -3.24 22.64 -14.78
N LYS A 125 -3.14 23.05 -13.51
CA LYS A 125 -1.85 23.46 -12.92
C LYS A 125 -1.06 22.25 -12.45
N LYS A 126 0.02 22.00 -13.18
CA LYS A 126 1.05 21.03 -12.83
C LYS A 126 2.10 21.70 -11.97
N ILE A 127 2.70 20.92 -11.08
CA ILE A 127 3.90 21.34 -10.35
C ILE A 127 5.09 20.64 -10.99
N SER A 128 6.25 21.32 -11.02
CA SER A 128 7.50 20.70 -11.47
C SER A 128 7.86 19.53 -10.56
N ALA A 129 8.32 18.42 -11.15
CA ALA A 129 8.85 17.28 -10.40
C ALA A 129 10.07 17.67 -9.55
N ALA A 130 10.83 18.71 -9.95
CA ALA A 130 11.97 19.23 -9.19
C ALA A 130 11.58 19.81 -7.80
N LEU A 131 10.30 20.11 -7.58
CA LEU A 131 9.77 20.58 -6.30
C LEU A 131 9.20 19.45 -5.44
N LEU A 132 9.24 18.21 -5.93
CA LEU A 132 8.70 17.03 -5.25
C LEU A 132 9.88 16.10 -4.89
N PRO A 133 10.54 16.34 -3.75
CA PRO A 133 11.68 15.53 -3.31
C PRO A 133 11.27 14.08 -3.05
N HIS A 134 12.24 13.18 -3.09
CA HIS A 134 12.02 11.79 -2.71
C HIS A 134 11.65 11.71 -1.21
N GLY A 135 10.95 10.64 -0.79
CA GLY A 135 10.47 10.50 0.59
C GLY A 135 11.58 10.60 1.65
N THR A 136 12.78 10.09 1.34
CA THR A 136 13.96 10.18 2.20
C THR A 136 14.46 11.62 2.36
N GLU A 137 14.58 12.35 1.26
CA GLU A 137 14.97 13.76 1.21
C GLU A 137 13.96 14.66 1.91
N ALA A 138 12.66 14.40 1.70
CA ALA A 138 11.59 15.10 2.39
C ALA A 138 11.68 14.89 3.92
N ALA A 139 11.99 13.67 4.36
CA ALA A 139 12.19 13.37 5.77
C ALA A 139 13.45 14.05 6.34
N ASP A 140 14.53 14.15 5.57
CA ASP A 140 15.74 14.90 5.98
C ASP A 140 15.41 16.38 6.14
N LEU A 141 14.68 16.94 5.16
CA LEU A 141 14.22 18.33 5.22
C LEU A 141 13.33 18.59 6.43
N TYR A 142 12.40 17.67 6.74
CA TYR A 142 11.54 17.75 7.92
C TYR A 142 12.38 17.80 9.22
N MET A 143 13.32 16.87 9.39
CA MET A 143 14.17 16.82 10.58
C MET A 143 15.05 18.06 10.71
N ASN A 144 15.66 18.51 9.62
CA ASN A 144 16.52 19.70 9.60
C ASN A 144 15.74 20.99 9.91
N THR A 145 14.46 21.05 9.52
CA THR A 145 13.63 22.24 9.71
C THR A 145 12.98 22.29 11.09
N LEU A 146 12.48 21.14 11.59
CA LEU A 146 11.68 21.08 12.82
C LEU A 146 12.43 20.51 14.03
N GLY A 147 13.61 19.92 13.83
CA GLY A 147 14.40 19.30 14.91
C GLY A 147 13.79 18.03 15.50
N SER A 148 12.67 17.55 14.96
CA SER A 148 11.93 16.37 15.42
C SER A 148 12.19 15.14 14.55
N SER A 149 12.39 13.97 15.16
CA SER A 149 12.65 12.72 14.44
C SER A 149 11.38 12.05 13.92
N LEU A 150 11.42 11.58 12.68
CA LEU A 150 10.43 10.65 12.10
C LEU A 150 10.94 9.21 12.20
N THR A 151 10.03 8.25 12.40
CA THR A 151 10.34 6.83 12.22
C THR A 151 10.55 6.56 10.73
N ARG A 152 11.77 6.18 10.34
CA ARG A 152 12.16 6.05 8.92
C ARG A 152 11.90 4.67 8.33
N VAL A 153 12.18 3.61 9.09
CA VAL A 153 12.12 2.24 8.59
C VAL A 153 11.37 1.38 9.59
N SER A 154 10.29 0.76 9.14
CA SER A 154 9.66 -0.34 9.86
C SER A 154 10.33 -1.64 9.39
N ALA A 155 11.02 -2.33 10.30
CA ALA A 155 11.66 -3.61 9.99
C ALA A 155 10.65 -4.75 10.25
N PHE A 156 9.78 -5.02 9.28
CA PHE A 156 8.93 -6.22 9.29
C PHE A 156 9.42 -7.20 8.22
N GLY A 157 10.19 -8.21 8.65
CA GLY A 157 10.83 -9.18 7.76
C GLY A 157 11.96 -8.53 6.94
N THR A 158 13.20 -8.71 7.37
CA THR A 158 14.36 -8.20 6.61
C THR A 158 14.68 -9.12 5.45
N ASP A 159 15.16 -8.54 4.35
CA ASP A 159 15.66 -9.30 3.19
C ASP A 159 16.72 -10.32 3.67
N PRO A 160 16.50 -11.62 3.46
CA PRO A 160 17.41 -12.65 3.94
C PRO A 160 18.54 -12.96 2.96
N PHE A 161 18.50 -12.46 1.72
CA PHE A 161 19.48 -12.82 0.70
C PHE A 161 20.80 -12.09 0.88
N THR A 162 21.91 -12.78 0.55
CA THR A 162 23.25 -12.17 0.59
C THR A 162 23.59 -11.47 -0.73
N SER A 163 22.91 -11.86 -1.82
CA SER A 163 23.08 -11.26 -3.14
C SER A 163 21.76 -11.11 -3.91
N GLU A 164 21.72 -10.11 -4.80
CA GLU A 164 20.60 -9.92 -5.74
C GLU A 164 20.43 -11.11 -6.70
N HIS A 165 21.49 -11.88 -6.96
CA HIS A 165 21.42 -13.06 -7.82
C HIS A 165 20.61 -14.19 -7.18
N GLU A 166 20.79 -14.43 -5.88
CA GLU A 166 20.01 -15.42 -5.11
C GLU A 166 18.52 -15.04 -5.09
N LYS A 167 18.25 -13.75 -4.84
CA LYS A 167 16.90 -13.20 -4.86
C LYS A 167 16.22 -13.37 -6.21
N ALA A 168 16.90 -12.96 -7.29
CA ALA A 168 16.39 -13.12 -8.65
C ALA A 168 16.16 -14.60 -9.00
N THR A 169 17.01 -15.50 -8.52
CA THR A 169 16.83 -16.95 -8.70
C THR A 169 15.55 -17.44 -8.02
N VAL A 170 15.28 -17.03 -6.78
CA VAL A 170 14.05 -17.39 -6.06
C VAL A 170 12.82 -16.80 -6.75
N GLU A 171 12.88 -15.54 -7.17
CA GLU A 171 11.79 -14.88 -7.89
C GLU A 171 11.47 -15.61 -9.20
N GLN A 172 12.49 -16.01 -9.97
CA GLN A 172 12.31 -16.79 -11.18
C GLN A 172 11.65 -18.14 -10.89
N LEU A 173 12.22 -18.94 -9.98
CA LEU A 173 11.70 -20.27 -9.64
C LEU A 173 10.27 -20.19 -9.09
N PHE A 174 9.97 -19.16 -8.32
CA PHE A 174 8.62 -18.92 -7.83
C PHE A 174 7.66 -18.58 -8.97
N SER A 175 8.07 -17.71 -9.91
CA SER A 175 7.27 -17.33 -11.08
C SER A 175 7.02 -18.48 -12.06
N GLU A 176 7.95 -19.43 -12.18
CA GLU A 176 7.76 -20.63 -13.00
C GLU A 176 6.63 -21.51 -12.47
N LYS A 177 6.50 -21.61 -11.13
CA LYS A 177 5.43 -22.37 -10.47
C LYS A 177 4.12 -21.59 -10.34
N TRP A 178 4.21 -20.28 -10.13
CA TRP A 178 3.09 -19.36 -9.92
C TRP A 178 3.17 -18.19 -10.89
N PRO A 179 2.97 -18.43 -12.21
CA PRO A 179 3.16 -17.41 -13.23
C PRO A 179 2.13 -16.28 -13.17
N ASP A 180 0.94 -16.55 -12.62
CA ASP A 180 -0.09 -15.55 -12.44
C ASP A 180 -0.56 -15.48 -10.98
N ILE A 181 -0.01 -14.55 -10.22
CA ILE A 181 -0.40 -14.29 -8.83
C ILE A 181 -1.84 -13.78 -8.70
N THR A 182 -2.48 -13.34 -9.80
CA THR A 182 -3.92 -13.05 -9.83
C THR A 182 -4.74 -14.26 -9.44
N TYR A 183 -4.32 -15.45 -9.86
CA TYR A 183 -4.98 -16.69 -9.52
C TYR A 183 -5.04 -16.88 -8.00
N LEU A 184 -3.97 -16.55 -7.28
CA LEU A 184 -3.91 -16.63 -5.83
C LEU A 184 -4.92 -15.69 -5.18
N LEU A 185 -4.96 -14.44 -5.62
CA LEU A 185 -5.90 -13.45 -5.08
C LEU A 185 -7.35 -13.87 -5.36
N ASN A 186 -7.68 -14.24 -6.60
CA ASN A 186 -9.03 -14.64 -7.01
C ASN A 186 -9.56 -15.82 -6.17
N ASN A 187 -8.74 -16.83 -5.91
CA ASN A 187 -9.15 -17.95 -5.08
C ASN A 187 -9.34 -17.51 -3.62
N THR A 188 -8.39 -16.71 -3.09
CA THR A 188 -8.43 -16.25 -1.71
C THR A 188 -9.67 -15.41 -1.40
N VAL A 189 -10.05 -14.48 -2.28
CA VAL A 189 -11.26 -13.65 -2.08
C VAL A 189 -12.55 -14.49 -2.15
N ASN A 190 -12.52 -15.64 -2.83
CA ASN A 190 -13.62 -16.60 -2.91
C ASN A 190 -13.53 -17.71 -1.85
N LYS A 191 -12.75 -17.50 -0.77
CA LYS A 191 -12.57 -18.44 0.35
C LYS A 191 -11.92 -19.78 -0.02
N ASN A 192 -11.35 -19.90 -1.22
CA ASN A 192 -10.47 -21.01 -1.57
C ASN A 192 -9.03 -20.62 -1.23
N PHE A 193 -8.58 -20.98 -0.03
CA PHE A 193 -7.25 -20.58 0.46
C PHE A 193 -6.12 -21.50 0.01
N LEU A 194 -6.41 -22.69 -0.51
CA LEU A 194 -5.39 -23.70 -0.80
C LEU A 194 -4.27 -23.17 -1.74
N PRO A 195 -4.56 -22.51 -2.88
CA PRO A 195 -3.51 -22.00 -3.75
C PRO A 195 -2.60 -20.97 -3.06
N PHE A 196 -3.18 -20.07 -2.26
CA PHE A 196 -2.41 -19.09 -1.51
C PHE A 196 -1.48 -19.75 -0.48
N LYS A 197 -2.00 -20.76 0.23
CA LYS A 197 -1.23 -21.53 1.22
C LYS A 197 -0.05 -22.24 0.57
N GLU A 198 -0.28 -22.97 -0.51
CA GLU A 198 0.77 -23.69 -1.25
C GLU A 198 1.80 -22.73 -1.83
N ALA A 199 1.37 -21.57 -2.34
CA ALA A 199 2.26 -20.56 -2.86
C ALA A 199 3.16 -19.99 -1.76
N LEU A 200 2.61 -19.60 -0.62
CA LEU A 200 3.40 -19.02 0.46
C LEU A 200 4.40 -20.03 1.03
N VAL A 201 3.99 -21.27 1.29
CA VAL A 201 4.89 -22.34 1.74
C VAL A 201 5.98 -22.61 0.70
N CYS A 202 5.64 -22.60 -0.59
CA CYS A 202 6.63 -22.72 -1.66
C CYS A 202 7.64 -21.57 -1.64
N LEU A 203 7.20 -20.34 -1.45
CA LEU A 203 8.08 -19.17 -1.38
C LEU A 203 9.02 -19.25 -0.17
N VAL A 204 8.52 -19.66 1.00
CA VAL A 204 9.33 -19.88 2.20
C VAL A 204 10.39 -20.95 1.94
N ASN A 205 10.01 -22.10 1.41
CA ASN A 205 10.94 -23.20 1.12
C ASN A 205 12.00 -22.83 0.08
N LEU A 206 11.61 -22.09 -0.97
CA LEU A 206 12.57 -21.58 -1.96
C LEU A 206 13.53 -20.58 -1.31
N THR A 207 13.01 -19.61 -0.56
CA THR A 207 13.84 -18.60 0.11
C THR A 207 14.83 -19.27 1.04
N GLN A 208 14.38 -20.19 1.91
CA GLN A 208 15.24 -20.93 2.84
C GLN A 208 16.36 -21.74 2.16
N ARG A 209 16.14 -22.18 0.91
CA ARG A 209 17.13 -22.96 0.16
C ARG A 209 18.22 -22.10 -0.46
N TYR A 210 17.93 -20.84 -0.76
CA TYR A 210 18.80 -19.96 -1.55
C TYR A 210 19.27 -18.70 -0.81
N SER A 211 18.74 -18.43 0.39
CA SER A 211 19.17 -17.34 1.29
C SER A 211 20.22 -17.80 2.30
#